data_AF-A0A4Q2LXJ5-F1
#
_entry.id   AF-A0A4Q2LXJ5-F1
#
_cell.length_a   1.000
_cell.length_b   1.000
_cell.length_c   1.000
_cell.angle_alpha   90.00
_cell.angle_beta   90.00
_cell.angle_gamma   90.00
#
_symmetry.space_group_name_H-M   'P 1'
#
loop_
_entity.id
_entity.type
_entity.pdbx_description
1 polymer ?
#
loop_
_entity_poly.entity_id
_entity_poly.type
_entity_poly.pdbx_seq_one_letter_code
_entity_poly.pdbx_strand_id
1 'polypeptide(L)'
;MKAVHFGGGNIGRGFIGLLLSQAGYRVQFVDVDAQLVQLLNERGQYVVELAGDQAETILVDQVSAIDGKDGELVAKSVAEADIVTTAVGVNVLPLIAGNIAEGIRRRLKGASSPLTVIACENTIGGSTQLKSLVYANLAAELQARADQYIVFPDAAVDRIVPLQQNEDRLRVVVEPFYEWVVERPVMSDGFCEIPGVHYVEGLKPFIERKLFTVNTGHCCAAYTGYLQGYVTIQDAMADQAIYAEVRGALNETGAALIQQYGFDPANHQQYIDKILQRFRNPYLTDEVVRVGRSPIRKLSPDDRLVRPAVIARSFGIDTPHLAKAMAAALRFDYAEDPEAVQIQQSLQERGASATIFNYTGLAGGHPLHEAVLSAYEQLHRLH
;
A
#
# COMPACT_ATOMS: atom_id res chain seq x y z
N MET A 1 -6.04 -24.64 -10.91
CA MET A 1 -6.91 -23.67 -10.22
C MET A 1 -7.01 -22.41 -11.08
N LYS A 2 -8.13 -21.68 -10.99
CA LYS A 2 -8.42 -20.44 -11.73
C LYS A 2 -8.44 -19.26 -10.77
N ALA A 3 -7.66 -18.23 -11.07
CA ALA A 3 -7.68 -16.96 -10.36
C ALA A 3 -8.26 -15.87 -11.26
N VAL A 4 -9.19 -15.08 -10.74
CA VAL A 4 -9.66 -13.86 -11.40
C VAL A 4 -9.06 -12.67 -10.68
N HIS A 5 -8.33 -11.83 -11.42
CA HIS A 5 -7.68 -10.65 -10.85
C HIS A 5 -8.24 -9.38 -11.49
N PHE A 6 -8.95 -8.56 -10.71
CA PHE A 6 -9.41 -7.25 -11.15
C PHE A 6 -8.26 -6.24 -11.06
N GLY A 7 -7.95 -5.58 -12.18
CA GLY A 7 -6.86 -4.62 -12.30
C GLY A 7 -5.61 -5.24 -12.92
N GLY A 8 -5.48 -5.18 -14.23
CA GLY A 8 -4.31 -5.65 -14.97
C GLY A 8 -3.14 -4.65 -15.00
N GLY A 9 -3.14 -3.62 -14.15
CA GLY A 9 -2.07 -2.62 -14.06
C GLY A 9 -0.76 -3.16 -13.47
N ASN A 10 0.17 -2.26 -13.11
CA ASN A 10 1.51 -2.66 -12.67
C ASN A 10 1.50 -3.47 -11.36
N ILE A 11 0.64 -3.15 -10.39
CA ILE A 11 0.49 -3.94 -9.15
C ILE A 11 -0.13 -5.32 -9.47
N GLY A 12 -1.14 -5.36 -10.33
CA GLY A 12 -1.77 -6.62 -10.70
C GLY A 12 -0.82 -7.56 -11.41
N ARG A 13 -0.05 -7.09 -12.40
CA ARG A 13 0.92 -7.91 -13.13
C ARG A 13 2.20 -8.16 -12.34
N GLY A 14 2.74 -7.12 -11.72
CA GLY A 14 4.05 -7.16 -11.07
C GLY A 14 4.03 -7.68 -9.64
N PHE A 15 2.85 -7.94 -9.05
CA PHE A 15 2.77 -8.42 -7.67
C PHE A 15 1.72 -9.53 -7.49
N ILE A 16 0.43 -9.19 -7.50
CA ILE A 16 -0.62 -10.13 -7.08
C ILE A 16 -0.79 -11.25 -8.11
N GLY A 17 -0.95 -10.91 -9.38
CA GLY A 17 -1.04 -11.86 -10.48
C GLY A 17 0.24 -12.69 -10.68
N LEU A 18 1.42 -12.10 -10.44
CA LEU A 18 2.69 -12.83 -10.43
C LEU A 18 2.69 -13.93 -9.35
N LEU A 19 2.35 -13.62 -8.10
CA LEU A 19 2.34 -14.60 -7.03
C LEU A 19 1.28 -15.69 -7.24
N LEU A 20 0.11 -15.31 -7.77
CA LEU A 20 -0.92 -16.28 -8.15
C LEU A 20 -0.43 -17.22 -9.26
N SER A 21 0.26 -16.70 -10.28
CA SER A 21 0.84 -17.53 -11.35
C SER A 21 1.93 -18.46 -10.80
N GLN A 22 2.83 -17.98 -9.95
CA GLN A 22 3.84 -18.80 -9.29
C GLN A 22 3.24 -19.88 -8.37
N ALA A 23 2.07 -19.62 -7.80
CA ALA A 23 1.28 -20.59 -7.05
C ALA A 23 0.53 -21.61 -7.94
N GLY A 24 0.67 -21.53 -9.27
CA GLY A 24 0.08 -22.45 -10.23
C GLY A 24 -1.36 -22.12 -10.64
N TYR A 25 -1.86 -20.91 -10.37
CA TYR A 25 -3.15 -20.47 -10.87
C TYR A 25 -3.05 -20.03 -12.33
N ARG A 26 -4.06 -20.39 -13.14
CA ARG A 26 -4.31 -19.70 -14.41
C ARG A 26 -4.95 -18.36 -14.10
N VAL A 27 -4.21 -17.28 -14.31
CA VAL A 27 -4.65 -15.93 -13.94
C VAL A 27 -5.42 -15.31 -15.11
N GLN A 28 -6.67 -14.95 -14.86
CA GLN A 28 -7.48 -14.17 -15.78
C GLN A 28 -7.67 -12.77 -15.24
N PHE A 29 -7.04 -11.80 -15.91
CA PHE A 29 -7.17 -10.39 -15.59
C PHE A 29 -8.54 -9.84 -16.01
N VAL A 30 -9.07 -8.88 -15.27
CA VAL A 30 -10.24 -8.09 -15.64
C VAL A 30 -9.84 -6.62 -15.62
N ASP A 31 -9.87 -5.97 -16.78
CA ASP A 31 -9.47 -4.56 -16.92
C ASP A 31 -10.28 -3.87 -18.03
N VAL A 32 -10.35 -2.54 -18.00
CA VAL A 32 -11.05 -1.73 -18.99
C VAL A 32 -10.11 -1.11 -20.05
N ASP A 33 -8.78 -1.22 -19.87
CA ASP A 33 -7.82 -0.92 -20.94
C ASP A 33 -7.88 -2.02 -22.02
N ALA A 34 -8.61 -1.72 -23.10
CA ALA A 34 -8.81 -2.65 -24.21
C ALA A 34 -7.51 -3.12 -24.87
N GLN A 35 -6.49 -2.25 -24.93
CA GLN A 35 -5.22 -2.61 -25.54
C GLN A 35 -4.41 -3.54 -24.62
N LEU A 36 -4.48 -3.34 -23.30
CA LEU A 36 -3.91 -4.28 -22.33
C LEU A 36 -4.59 -5.65 -22.42
N VAL A 37 -5.93 -5.67 -22.44
CA VAL A 37 -6.73 -6.91 -22.56
C VAL A 37 -6.37 -7.68 -23.84
N GLN A 38 -6.29 -6.97 -24.97
CA GLN A 38 -5.88 -7.55 -26.24
C GLN A 38 -4.48 -8.18 -26.15
N LEU A 39 -3.48 -7.41 -25.68
CA LEU A 39 -2.10 -7.88 -25.59
C LEU A 39 -1.93 -9.11 -24.69
N LEU A 40 -2.63 -9.15 -23.54
CA LEU A 40 -2.60 -10.30 -22.64
C LEU A 40 -3.19 -11.56 -23.30
N ASN A 41 -4.26 -11.42 -24.06
CA ASN A 41 -4.88 -12.55 -24.78
C ASN A 41 -4.07 -13.01 -26.00
N GLU A 42 -3.44 -12.08 -26.72
CA GLU A 42 -2.59 -12.40 -27.87
C GLU A 42 -1.33 -13.15 -27.46
N ARG A 43 -0.69 -12.71 -26.37
CA ARG A 43 0.61 -13.27 -25.95
C ARG A 43 0.47 -14.41 -24.96
N GLY A 44 -0.55 -14.40 -24.11
CA GLY A 44 -0.75 -15.39 -23.04
C GLY A 44 0.35 -15.38 -21.95
N GLN A 45 1.28 -14.42 -22.00
CA GLN A 45 2.43 -14.30 -21.11
C GLN A 45 2.97 -12.86 -21.07
N TYR A 46 3.72 -12.53 -20.02
CA TYR A 46 4.48 -11.28 -19.90
C TYR A 46 5.70 -11.46 -18.98
N VAL A 47 6.57 -10.44 -18.95
CA VAL A 47 7.79 -10.46 -18.12
C VAL A 47 7.67 -9.48 -16.96
N VAL A 48 8.02 -9.96 -15.77
CA VAL A 48 8.29 -9.13 -14.60
C VAL A 48 9.80 -9.04 -14.41
N GLU A 49 10.33 -7.82 -14.32
CA GLU A 49 11.73 -7.57 -14.05
C GLU A 49 11.92 -7.11 -12.62
N LEU A 50 12.89 -7.71 -11.92
CA LEU A 50 13.25 -7.33 -10.57
C LEU A 50 14.34 -6.27 -10.60
N ALA A 51 14.01 -5.08 -10.09
CA ALA A 51 14.93 -3.96 -9.97
C ALA A 51 15.94 -4.23 -8.85
N GLY A 52 17.03 -4.93 -9.16
CA GLY A 52 18.11 -5.25 -8.22
C GLY A 52 19.45 -5.36 -8.93
N ASP A 53 20.50 -5.71 -8.17
CA ASP A 53 21.87 -5.81 -8.69
C ASP A 53 22.02 -6.86 -9.80
N GLN A 54 21.13 -7.85 -9.81
CA GLN A 54 21.01 -8.81 -10.89
C GLN A 54 19.77 -8.47 -11.70
N ALA A 55 19.93 -8.41 -13.02
CA ALA A 55 18.82 -8.31 -13.97
C ALA A 55 18.05 -9.64 -14.00
N GLU A 56 17.28 -9.90 -12.96
CA GLU A 56 16.43 -11.07 -12.85
C GLU A 56 15.07 -10.78 -13.50
N THR A 57 14.67 -11.64 -14.43
CA THR A 57 13.37 -11.58 -15.09
C THR A 57 12.59 -12.85 -14.82
N ILE A 58 11.32 -12.69 -14.46
CA ILE A 58 10.38 -13.76 -14.23
C ILE A 58 9.37 -13.75 -15.37
N LEU A 59 9.27 -14.86 -16.11
CA LEU A 59 8.22 -15.08 -17.08
C LEU A 59 6.93 -15.47 -16.34
N VAL A 60 5.86 -14.74 -16.61
CA VAL A 60 4.50 -15.07 -16.15
C VAL A 60 3.71 -15.58 -17.33
N ASP A 61 3.35 -16.86 -17.32
CA ASP A 61 2.63 -17.53 -18.40
C ASP A 61 1.21 -17.96 -18.01
N GLN A 62 0.48 -18.53 -18.99
CA GLN A 62 -0.89 -19.02 -18.82
C GLN A 62 -1.87 -17.96 -18.31
N VAL A 63 -1.66 -16.72 -18.75
CA VAL A 63 -2.55 -15.61 -18.44
C VAL A 63 -3.52 -15.32 -19.57
N SER A 64 -4.65 -14.72 -19.22
CA SER A 64 -5.62 -14.19 -20.18
C SER A 64 -6.29 -12.95 -19.59
N ALA A 65 -7.13 -12.27 -20.34
CA ALA A 65 -7.85 -11.10 -19.87
C ALA A 65 -9.29 -11.03 -20.41
N ILE A 66 -10.18 -10.42 -19.63
CA ILE A 66 -11.56 -10.09 -20.01
C ILE A 66 -11.69 -8.56 -19.97
N ASP A 67 -12.39 -7.99 -20.97
CA ASP A 67 -12.83 -6.59 -20.90
C ASP A 67 -13.81 -6.44 -19.73
N GLY A 68 -13.46 -5.62 -18.75
CA GLY A 68 -14.27 -5.37 -17.56
C GLY A 68 -15.67 -4.81 -17.86
N LYS A 69 -15.93 -4.34 -19.09
CA LYS A 69 -17.24 -3.91 -19.57
C LYS A 69 -18.15 -5.08 -19.97
N ASP A 70 -17.61 -6.26 -20.23
CA ASP A 70 -18.38 -7.48 -20.49
C ASP A 70 -18.78 -8.15 -19.17
N GLY A 71 -19.82 -7.61 -18.53
CA GLY A 71 -20.30 -8.11 -17.24
C GLY A 71 -20.72 -9.58 -17.26
N GLU A 72 -21.17 -10.10 -18.40
CA GLU A 72 -21.56 -11.50 -18.59
C GLU A 72 -20.35 -12.42 -18.49
N LEU A 73 -19.28 -12.11 -19.25
CA LEU A 73 -18.02 -12.87 -19.20
C LEU A 73 -17.33 -12.74 -17.85
N VAL A 74 -17.30 -11.54 -17.26
CA VAL A 74 -16.72 -11.32 -15.93
C VAL A 74 -17.44 -12.15 -14.88
N ALA A 75 -18.78 -12.08 -14.83
CA ALA A 75 -19.56 -12.83 -13.86
C ALA A 75 -19.42 -14.35 -14.04
N LYS A 76 -19.41 -14.84 -15.30
CA LYS A 76 -19.13 -16.25 -15.58
C LYS A 76 -17.76 -16.64 -15.05
N SER A 77 -16.75 -15.80 -15.27
CA SER A 77 -15.39 -16.10 -14.83
C SER A 77 -15.27 -16.14 -13.30
N VAL A 78 -15.87 -15.17 -12.60
CA VAL A 78 -15.96 -15.16 -11.13
C VAL A 78 -16.66 -16.41 -10.60
N ALA A 79 -17.74 -16.86 -11.26
CA ALA A 79 -18.47 -18.04 -10.83
C ALA A 79 -17.63 -19.33 -10.86
N GLU A 80 -16.67 -19.41 -11.79
CA GLU A 80 -15.75 -20.54 -11.99
C GLU A 80 -14.43 -20.41 -11.21
N ALA A 81 -14.18 -19.27 -10.57
CA ALA A 81 -12.90 -18.99 -9.91
C ALA A 81 -12.74 -19.79 -8.61
N ASP A 82 -11.49 -20.11 -8.28
CA ASP A 82 -11.10 -20.60 -6.95
C ASP A 82 -10.75 -19.42 -6.03
N ILE A 83 -10.20 -18.35 -6.61
CA ILE A 83 -9.90 -17.09 -5.93
C ILE A 83 -10.21 -15.89 -6.82
N VAL A 84 -10.74 -14.83 -6.20
CA VAL A 84 -10.86 -13.50 -6.78
C VAL A 84 -9.95 -12.56 -6.00
N THR A 85 -9.15 -11.75 -6.70
CA THR A 85 -8.33 -10.71 -6.09
C THR A 85 -8.52 -9.38 -6.81
N THR A 86 -8.23 -8.27 -6.15
CA THR A 86 -8.32 -6.92 -6.75
C THR A 86 -7.07 -6.10 -6.47
N ALA A 87 -6.65 -5.28 -7.43
CA ALA A 87 -5.69 -4.19 -7.25
C ALA A 87 -6.09 -3.03 -8.18
N VAL A 88 -7.26 -2.44 -7.91
CA VAL A 88 -7.92 -1.46 -8.79
C VAL A 88 -7.96 -0.04 -8.20
N GLY A 89 -7.62 0.11 -6.93
CA GLY A 89 -7.85 1.31 -6.14
C GLY A 89 -9.25 1.32 -5.51
N VAL A 90 -9.33 1.78 -4.26
CA VAL A 90 -10.56 1.77 -3.44
C VAL A 90 -11.77 2.41 -4.12
N ASN A 91 -11.54 3.45 -4.94
CA ASN A 91 -12.61 4.17 -5.66
C ASN A 91 -13.22 3.35 -6.81
N VAL A 92 -12.54 2.29 -7.26
CA VAL A 92 -13.00 1.40 -8.34
C VAL A 92 -13.75 0.19 -7.78
N LEU A 93 -13.58 -0.16 -6.50
CA LEU A 93 -14.30 -1.28 -5.86
C LEU A 93 -15.82 -1.24 -6.08
N PRO A 94 -16.52 -0.09 -5.97
CA PRO A 94 -17.97 -0.03 -6.23
C PRO A 94 -18.34 -0.42 -7.67
N LEU A 95 -17.46 -0.14 -8.64
CA LEU A 95 -17.70 -0.39 -10.06
C LEU A 95 -17.61 -1.89 -10.40
N ILE A 96 -16.79 -2.65 -9.68
CA ILE A 96 -16.60 -4.09 -9.91
C ILE A 96 -17.51 -4.96 -9.04
N ALA A 97 -18.04 -4.42 -7.94
CA ALA A 97 -18.83 -5.15 -6.96
C ALA A 97 -20.07 -5.84 -7.55
N GLY A 98 -20.77 -5.18 -8.49
CA GLY A 98 -21.93 -5.77 -9.17
C GLY A 98 -21.59 -7.02 -9.99
N ASN A 99 -20.47 -6.99 -10.72
CA ASN A 99 -20.01 -8.14 -11.50
C ASN A 99 -19.59 -9.32 -10.60
N ILE A 100 -18.94 -9.02 -9.46
CA ILE A 100 -18.59 -10.04 -8.46
C ILE A 100 -19.86 -10.65 -7.85
N ALA A 101 -20.84 -9.82 -7.47
CA ALA A 101 -22.11 -10.29 -6.92
C ALA A 101 -22.87 -11.20 -7.90
N GLU A 102 -22.91 -10.83 -9.17
CA GLU A 102 -23.54 -11.62 -10.23
C GLU A 102 -22.82 -12.97 -10.43
N GLY A 103 -21.48 -12.98 -10.36
CA GLY A 103 -20.69 -14.22 -10.36
C GLY A 103 -20.97 -15.12 -9.16
N ILE A 104 -21.06 -14.54 -7.95
CA ILE A 104 -21.46 -15.24 -6.73
C ILE A 104 -22.87 -15.83 -6.88
N ARG A 105 -23.82 -15.05 -7.40
CA ARG A 105 -25.19 -15.52 -7.66
C ARG A 105 -25.22 -16.73 -8.59
N ARG A 106 -24.39 -16.74 -9.64
CA ARG A 106 -24.27 -17.88 -10.56
C ARG A 106 -23.62 -19.08 -9.89
N ARG A 107 -22.52 -18.85 -9.17
CA ARG A 107 -21.81 -19.89 -8.41
C ARG A 107 -22.79 -20.62 -7.50
N LEU A 108 -23.51 -19.90 -6.65
CA LEU A 108 -24.45 -20.49 -5.70
C LEU A 108 -25.66 -21.16 -6.36
N LYS A 109 -26.01 -20.87 -7.63
CA LYS A 109 -27.05 -21.62 -8.32
C LYS A 109 -26.60 -23.02 -8.74
N GLY A 110 -25.32 -23.19 -9.10
CA GLY A 110 -24.80 -24.45 -9.67
C GLY A 110 -23.90 -25.25 -8.72
N ALA A 111 -23.08 -24.59 -7.90
CA ALA A 111 -22.07 -25.18 -7.06
C ALA A 111 -22.07 -24.59 -5.64
N SER A 112 -21.63 -25.39 -4.69
CA SER A 112 -21.39 -25.01 -3.30
C SER A 112 -19.88 -25.07 -2.97
N SER A 113 -19.02 -24.81 -3.96
CA SER A 113 -17.57 -24.82 -3.76
C SER A 113 -17.09 -23.51 -3.12
N PRO A 114 -16.09 -23.57 -2.21
CA PRO A 114 -15.55 -22.38 -1.54
C PRO A 114 -15.01 -21.33 -2.51
N LEU A 115 -15.16 -20.05 -2.20
CA LEU A 115 -14.52 -18.96 -2.93
C LEU A 115 -13.83 -18.00 -1.95
N THR A 116 -12.58 -17.66 -2.23
CA THR A 116 -11.87 -16.61 -1.50
C THR A 116 -11.85 -15.33 -2.32
N VAL A 117 -12.19 -14.19 -1.71
CA VAL A 117 -12.16 -12.87 -2.36
C VAL A 117 -11.26 -11.94 -1.54
N ILE A 118 -10.13 -11.49 -2.11
CA ILE A 118 -9.14 -10.66 -1.40
C ILE A 118 -8.92 -9.34 -2.14
N ALA A 119 -9.33 -8.23 -1.54
CA ALA A 119 -9.01 -6.92 -2.08
C ALA A 119 -7.59 -6.52 -1.65
N CYS A 120 -6.64 -6.53 -2.59
CA CYS A 120 -5.23 -6.23 -2.37
C CYS A 120 -4.98 -4.74 -2.61
N GLU A 121 -5.67 -3.90 -1.83
CA GLU A 121 -5.68 -2.45 -1.98
C GLU A 121 -4.77 -1.78 -0.93
N ASN A 122 -4.32 -0.55 -1.22
CA ASN A 122 -3.57 0.26 -0.25
C ASN A 122 -4.52 0.95 0.75
N THR A 123 -5.38 0.17 1.41
CA THR A 123 -6.30 0.61 2.47
C THR A 123 -6.45 -0.46 3.54
N ILE A 124 -6.81 -0.04 4.75
CA ILE A 124 -7.26 -0.94 5.80
C ILE A 124 -8.68 -1.40 5.47
N GLY A 125 -8.99 -2.68 5.65
CA GLY A 125 -10.35 -3.19 5.50
C GLY A 125 -10.84 -3.26 4.05
N GLY A 126 -9.95 -3.37 3.07
CA GLY A 126 -10.31 -3.37 1.64
C GLY A 126 -11.27 -4.51 1.28
N SER A 127 -11.04 -5.72 1.79
CA SER A 127 -11.92 -6.87 1.53
C SER A 127 -13.24 -6.73 2.29
N THR A 128 -13.20 -6.20 3.51
CA THR A 128 -14.39 -5.85 4.28
C THR A 128 -15.26 -4.84 3.52
N GLN A 129 -14.67 -3.78 2.97
CA GLN A 129 -15.37 -2.79 2.15
C GLN A 129 -15.95 -3.42 0.88
N LEU A 130 -15.16 -4.24 0.18
CA LEU A 130 -15.62 -4.94 -1.02
C LEU A 130 -16.78 -5.90 -0.69
N LYS A 131 -16.73 -6.63 0.42
CA LYS A 131 -17.83 -7.49 0.89
C LYS A 131 -19.12 -6.70 1.02
N SER A 132 -19.08 -5.55 1.70
CA SER A 132 -20.27 -4.70 1.86
C SER A 132 -20.84 -4.24 0.51
N LEU A 133 -19.99 -3.82 -0.43
CA LEU A 133 -20.42 -3.40 -1.77
C LEU A 133 -21.02 -4.56 -2.58
N VAL A 134 -20.41 -5.74 -2.50
CA VAL A 134 -20.90 -6.96 -3.17
C VAL A 134 -22.25 -7.38 -2.59
N TYR A 135 -22.38 -7.41 -1.26
CA TYR A 135 -23.59 -7.86 -0.57
C TYR A 135 -24.77 -6.91 -0.79
N ALA A 136 -24.52 -5.60 -0.96
CA ALA A 136 -25.54 -4.64 -1.36
C ALA A 136 -26.22 -4.97 -2.71
N ASN A 137 -25.60 -5.83 -3.54
CA ASN A 137 -26.14 -6.31 -4.81
C ASN A 137 -26.78 -7.71 -4.71
N LEU A 138 -26.87 -8.30 -3.52
CA LEU A 138 -27.43 -9.65 -3.29
C LEU A 138 -28.69 -9.59 -2.42
N ALA A 139 -29.67 -10.44 -2.72
CA ALA A 139 -30.83 -10.68 -1.84
C ALA A 139 -30.39 -11.31 -0.51
N ALA A 140 -31.12 -11.04 0.58
CA ALA A 140 -30.77 -11.48 1.93
C ALA A 140 -30.57 -13.00 2.05
N GLU A 141 -31.40 -13.79 1.35
CA GLU A 141 -31.30 -15.25 1.33
C GLU A 141 -30.01 -15.72 0.66
N LEU A 142 -29.54 -15.00 -0.37
CA LEU A 142 -28.27 -15.29 -1.02
C LEU A 142 -27.07 -14.85 -0.20
N GLN A 143 -27.18 -13.77 0.59
CA GLN A 143 -26.11 -13.36 1.51
C GLN A 143 -25.86 -14.44 2.57
N ALA A 144 -26.93 -14.93 3.21
CA ALA A 144 -26.84 -16.00 4.21
C ALA A 144 -26.23 -17.29 3.62
N ARG A 145 -26.53 -17.59 2.35
CA ARG A 145 -25.92 -18.71 1.66
C ARG A 145 -24.46 -18.44 1.27
N ALA A 146 -24.13 -17.22 0.84
CA ALA A 146 -22.77 -16.83 0.49
C ALA A 146 -21.84 -16.94 1.71
N ASP A 147 -22.29 -16.55 2.90
CA ASP A 147 -21.52 -16.64 4.15
C ASP A 147 -21.10 -18.08 4.52
N GLN A 148 -21.71 -19.11 3.92
CA GLN A 148 -21.32 -20.52 4.14
C GLN A 148 -20.16 -20.97 3.25
N TYR A 149 -19.90 -20.29 2.13
CA TYR A 149 -18.95 -20.75 1.10
C TYR A 149 -17.94 -19.69 0.69
N ILE A 150 -18.16 -18.42 1.02
CA ILE A 150 -17.40 -17.31 0.47
C ILE A 150 -16.80 -16.48 1.59
N VAL A 151 -15.49 -16.31 1.55
CA VAL A 151 -14.73 -15.56 2.55
C VAL A 151 -14.09 -14.32 1.89
N PHE A 152 -14.05 -13.24 2.67
CA PHE A 152 -13.46 -11.95 2.27
C PHE A 152 -12.36 -11.55 3.26
N PRO A 153 -11.25 -12.31 3.36
CA PRO A 153 -10.19 -11.98 4.30
C PRO A 153 -9.54 -10.66 3.88
N ASP A 154 -9.35 -9.76 4.85
CA ASP A 154 -8.59 -8.54 4.60
C ASP A 154 -7.12 -8.86 4.32
N ALA A 155 -6.43 -7.91 3.70
CA ALA A 155 -5.02 -8.04 3.37
C ALA A 155 -4.25 -6.74 3.61
N ALA A 156 -2.97 -6.88 3.93
CA ALA A 156 -1.98 -5.82 3.85
C ALA A 156 -0.95 -6.18 2.78
N VAL A 157 -0.76 -5.29 1.82
CA VAL A 157 0.13 -5.50 0.68
C VAL A 157 1.20 -4.42 0.62
N ASP A 158 2.44 -4.83 0.36
CA ASP A 158 3.57 -3.91 0.22
C ASP A 158 4.52 -4.38 -0.88
N ARG A 159 4.61 -3.57 -1.94
CA ARG A 159 5.63 -3.65 -2.98
C ARG A 159 5.76 -2.29 -3.64
N ILE A 160 6.97 -1.77 -3.74
CA ILE A 160 7.28 -0.55 -4.47
C ILE A 160 7.29 -0.92 -5.95
N VAL A 161 6.38 -0.27 -6.67
CA VAL A 161 6.27 -0.37 -8.12
C VAL A 161 6.27 1.07 -8.66
N PRO A 162 7.39 1.55 -9.21
CA PRO A 162 7.50 2.94 -9.63
C PRO A 162 6.59 3.22 -10.83
N LEU A 163 6.31 4.50 -11.05
CA LEU A 163 5.78 4.94 -12.34
C LEU A 163 6.81 4.59 -13.41
N GLN A 164 6.35 3.96 -14.47
CA GLN A 164 7.23 3.41 -15.49
C GLN A 164 6.53 3.43 -16.85
N GLN A 165 7.33 3.64 -17.88
CA GLN A 165 6.93 3.52 -19.27
C GLN A 165 7.93 2.59 -19.93
N ASN A 166 7.46 1.42 -20.33
CA ASN A 166 8.24 0.40 -21.02
C ASN A 166 7.83 0.37 -22.49
N GLU A 167 8.79 0.13 -23.39
CA GLU A 167 8.49 -0.11 -24.81
C GLU A 167 7.51 -1.28 -24.97
N ASP A 168 7.73 -2.36 -24.20
CA ASP A 168 6.75 -3.42 -24.02
C ASP A 168 5.72 -3.04 -22.94
N ARG A 169 4.48 -2.77 -23.35
CA ARG A 169 3.37 -2.42 -22.43
C ARG A 169 3.06 -3.49 -21.39
N LEU A 170 3.38 -4.77 -21.64
CA LEU A 170 3.16 -5.83 -20.66
C LEU A 170 4.32 -5.98 -19.66
N ARG A 171 5.54 -5.55 -20.03
CA ARG A 171 6.69 -5.55 -19.13
C ARG A 171 6.40 -4.67 -17.92
N VAL A 172 6.75 -5.18 -16.75
CA VAL A 172 6.66 -4.45 -15.49
C VAL A 172 7.92 -4.66 -14.67
N VAL A 173 8.50 -3.57 -14.21
CA VAL A 173 9.66 -3.50 -13.34
C VAL A 173 9.16 -3.29 -11.92
N VAL A 174 9.61 -4.12 -10.98
CA VAL A 174 9.19 -4.08 -9.58
C VAL A 174 10.39 -4.28 -8.69
N GLU A 175 10.33 -3.80 -7.45
CA GLU A 175 11.38 -4.15 -6.49
C GLU A 175 11.37 -5.67 -6.17
N PRO A 176 12.52 -6.28 -5.79
CA PRO A 176 12.57 -7.67 -5.37
C PRO A 176 11.75 -7.95 -4.10
N PHE A 177 11.72 -7.00 -3.17
CA PHE A 177 10.95 -7.14 -1.94
C PHE A 177 9.45 -7.13 -2.22
N TYR A 178 8.71 -7.99 -1.54
CA TYR A 178 7.27 -7.89 -1.42
C TYR A 178 6.83 -8.43 -0.06
N GLU A 179 5.65 -8.00 0.39
CA GLU A 179 4.98 -8.57 1.54
C GLU A 179 3.47 -8.59 1.27
N TRP A 180 2.87 -9.78 1.28
CA TRP A 180 1.43 -9.99 1.18
C TRP A 180 0.97 -10.72 2.44
N VAL A 181 0.35 -9.98 3.35
CA VAL A 181 -0.19 -10.52 4.60
C VAL A 181 -1.71 -10.61 4.48
N VAL A 182 -2.29 -11.74 4.83
CA VAL A 182 -3.74 -11.99 4.74
C VAL A 182 -4.24 -12.46 6.11
N GLU A 183 -5.37 -11.92 6.54
CA GLU A 183 -6.04 -12.42 7.74
C GLU A 183 -6.53 -13.85 7.50
N ARG A 184 -6.20 -14.77 8.39
CA ARG A 184 -6.60 -16.17 8.23
C ARG A 184 -8.13 -16.25 8.25
N PRO A 185 -8.78 -16.73 7.16
CA PRO A 185 -10.23 -16.85 7.16
C PRO A 185 -10.64 -17.92 8.17
N VAL A 186 -11.62 -17.60 9.02
CA VAL A 186 -12.17 -18.53 10.00
C VAL A 186 -13.00 -19.59 9.24
N MET A 187 -12.37 -20.74 8.99
CA MET A 187 -12.97 -21.98 8.52
C MET A 187 -13.69 -21.90 7.16
N SER A 188 -12.96 -22.22 6.08
CA SER A 188 -13.58 -22.83 4.90
C SER A 188 -12.81 -24.11 4.58
N ASP A 189 -13.50 -25.25 4.63
CA ASP A 189 -12.98 -26.50 4.08
C ASP A 189 -12.64 -26.23 2.61
N GLY A 190 -11.35 -26.26 2.24
CA GLY A 190 -10.89 -25.96 0.87
C GLY A 190 -10.16 -24.63 0.70
N PHE A 191 -9.89 -23.86 1.76
CA PHE A 191 -8.91 -22.77 1.69
C PHE A 191 -7.53 -23.32 1.32
N CYS A 192 -6.93 -22.79 0.26
CA CYS A 192 -5.57 -23.14 -0.16
C CYS A 192 -4.64 -21.96 0.11
N GLU A 193 -3.60 -22.19 0.93
CA GLU A 193 -2.58 -21.19 1.17
C GLU A 193 -1.79 -20.93 -0.12
N ILE A 194 -1.62 -19.65 -0.46
CA ILE A 194 -0.84 -19.22 -1.61
C ILE A 194 0.63 -19.12 -1.16
N PRO A 195 1.57 -19.84 -1.81
CA PRO A 195 3.00 -19.67 -1.55
C PRO A 195 3.43 -18.20 -1.62
N GLY A 196 4.18 -17.74 -0.62
CA GLY A 196 4.63 -16.35 -0.53
C GLY A 196 3.65 -15.40 0.17
N VAL A 197 2.44 -15.86 0.53
CA VAL A 197 1.49 -15.11 1.37
C VAL A 197 1.69 -15.49 2.83
N HIS A 198 1.73 -14.49 3.70
CA HIS A 198 1.82 -14.68 5.14
C HIS A 198 0.42 -14.60 5.78
N TYR A 199 -0.07 -15.70 6.32
CA TYR A 199 -1.37 -15.77 6.97
C TYR A 199 -1.27 -15.53 8.47
N VAL A 200 -2.07 -14.61 8.99
CA VAL A 200 -2.00 -14.15 10.39
C VAL A 200 -3.38 -14.09 11.02
N GLU A 201 -3.46 -14.25 12.34
CA GLU A 201 -4.73 -14.15 13.08
C GLU A 201 -5.23 -12.71 13.26
N GLY A 202 -4.38 -11.72 13.01
CA GLY A 202 -4.76 -10.32 13.07
C GLY A 202 -3.83 -9.43 12.26
N LEU A 203 -4.40 -8.61 11.39
CA LEU A 203 -3.62 -7.77 10.46
C LEU A 203 -3.09 -6.49 11.08
N LYS A 204 -3.74 -5.98 12.13
CA LYS A 204 -3.42 -4.66 12.70
C LYS A 204 -1.92 -4.46 12.99
N PRO A 205 -1.20 -5.41 13.62
CA PRO A 205 0.24 -5.25 13.85
C PRO A 205 1.04 -5.07 12.55
N PHE A 206 0.68 -5.78 11.48
CA PHE A 206 1.39 -5.74 10.20
C PHE A 206 1.06 -4.48 9.39
N ILE A 207 -0.20 -4.05 9.43
CA ILE A 207 -0.64 -2.78 8.85
C ILE A 207 0.11 -1.62 9.50
N GLU A 208 0.15 -1.55 10.82
CA GLU A 208 0.85 -0.49 11.53
C GLU A 208 2.36 -0.61 11.37
N ARG A 209 2.93 -1.82 11.35
CA ARG A 209 4.36 -2.02 11.04
C ARG A 209 4.73 -1.42 9.68
N LYS A 210 3.94 -1.71 8.65
CA LYS A 210 4.17 -1.15 7.30
C LYS A 210 3.96 0.36 7.28
N LEU A 211 2.89 0.86 7.90
CA LEU A 211 2.60 2.30 7.96
C LEU A 211 3.71 3.07 8.70
N PHE A 212 4.17 2.55 9.84
CA PHE A 212 5.12 3.23 10.71
C PHE A 212 6.59 3.00 10.33
N THR A 213 6.86 2.05 9.42
CA THR A 213 8.22 1.80 8.93
C THR A 213 8.36 2.24 7.48
N VAL A 214 7.61 1.64 6.56
CA VAL A 214 7.73 1.91 5.12
C VAL A 214 7.19 3.30 4.80
N ASN A 215 5.95 3.58 5.17
CA ASN A 215 5.34 4.86 4.80
C ASN A 215 6.00 6.03 5.56
N THR A 216 6.29 5.87 6.85
CA THR A 216 7.01 6.88 7.66
C THR A 216 8.39 7.15 7.09
N GLY A 217 9.22 6.13 6.88
CA GLY A 217 10.58 6.31 6.40
C GLY A 217 10.63 6.98 5.02
N HIS A 218 9.75 6.55 4.11
CA HIS A 218 9.68 7.14 2.76
C HIS A 218 9.23 8.61 2.80
N CYS A 219 8.32 8.93 3.72
CA CYS A 219 7.83 10.29 3.97
C CYS A 219 8.92 11.18 4.59
N CYS A 220 9.68 10.66 5.56
CA CYS A 220 10.84 11.33 6.15
C CYS A 220 11.90 11.63 5.09
N ALA A 221 12.25 10.65 4.26
CA ALA A 221 13.22 10.81 3.17
C ALA A 221 12.77 11.86 2.15
N ALA A 222 11.48 11.84 1.76
CA ALA A 222 10.94 12.79 0.81
C ALA A 222 11.00 14.24 1.30
N TYR A 223 10.53 14.52 2.52
CA TYR A 223 10.50 15.90 3.01
C TYR A 223 11.89 16.44 3.34
N THR A 224 12.76 15.64 3.95
CA THR A 224 14.14 16.06 4.21
C THR A 224 14.93 16.22 2.91
N GLY A 225 14.79 15.28 1.97
CA GLY A 225 15.39 15.36 0.64
C GLY A 225 14.94 16.59 -0.14
N TYR A 226 13.64 16.90 -0.12
CA TYR A 226 13.08 18.09 -0.76
C TYR A 226 13.67 19.40 -0.21
N LEU A 227 13.82 19.51 1.12
CA LEU A 227 14.41 20.70 1.74
C LEU A 227 15.89 20.89 1.40
N GLN A 228 16.60 19.79 1.10
CA GLN A 228 18.00 19.80 0.67
C GLN A 228 18.16 19.89 -0.86
N GLY A 229 17.06 20.01 -1.61
CA GLY A 229 17.09 20.16 -3.07
C GLY A 229 17.33 18.87 -3.85
N TYR A 230 17.25 17.69 -3.21
CA TYR A 230 17.31 16.42 -3.93
C TYR A 230 16.04 16.20 -4.76
N VAL A 231 16.20 15.58 -5.93
CA VAL A 231 15.09 15.29 -6.85
C VAL A 231 14.49 13.92 -6.54
N THR A 232 15.32 12.92 -6.23
CA THR A 232 14.89 11.53 -6.03
C THR A 232 15.12 11.05 -4.59
N ILE A 233 14.35 10.07 -4.17
CA ILE A 233 14.50 9.40 -2.86
C ILE A 233 15.86 8.73 -2.76
N GLN A 234 16.35 8.15 -3.84
CA GLN A 234 17.63 7.44 -3.89
C GLN A 234 18.80 8.40 -3.63
N ASP A 235 18.78 9.56 -4.28
CA ASP A 235 19.78 10.61 -4.07
C ASP A 235 19.70 11.15 -2.64
N ALA A 236 18.49 11.42 -2.13
CA ALA A 236 18.29 11.85 -0.76
C ALA A 236 18.80 10.82 0.26
N MET A 237 18.59 9.52 0.01
CA MET A 237 19.03 8.44 0.90
C MET A 237 20.51 8.07 0.74
N ALA A 238 21.20 8.60 -0.28
CA ALA A 238 22.65 8.52 -0.40
C ALA A 238 23.36 9.52 0.53
N ASP A 239 22.68 10.63 0.87
CA ASP A 239 23.13 11.59 1.88
C ASP A 239 23.13 10.97 3.28
N GLN A 240 24.28 10.98 3.95
CA GLN A 240 24.44 10.34 5.25
C GLN A 240 23.64 11.03 6.37
N ALA A 241 23.43 12.34 6.28
CA ALA A 241 22.64 13.08 7.27
C ALA A 241 21.16 12.73 7.13
N ILE A 242 20.62 12.70 5.91
CA ILE A 242 19.24 12.28 5.64
C ILE A 242 19.04 10.81 6.04
N TYR A 243 19.97 9.93 5.65
CA TYR A 243 19.91 8.52 6.02
C TYR A 243 19.83 8.34 7.55
N ALA A 244 20.64 9.09 8.31
CA ALA A 244 20.63 9.05 9.77
C ALA A 244 19.31 9.55 10.36
N GLU A 245 18.73 10.63 9.84
CA GLU A 245 17.44 11.16 10.27
C GLU A 245 16.29 10.17 10.00
N VAL A 246 16.27 9.57 8.80
CA VAL A 246 15.28 8.54 8.45
C VAL A 246 15.43 7.31 9.35
N ARG A 247 16.65 6.81 9.54
CA ARG A 247 16.91 5.68 10.44
C ARG A 247 16.51 5.99 11.88
N GLY A 248 16.78 7.21 12.36
CA GLY A 248 16.35 7.68 13.68
C GLY A 248 14.84 7.63 13.84
N ALA A 249 14.09 8.17 12.87
CA ALA A 249 12.63 8.10 12.88
C ALA A 249 12.11 6.66 12.86
N LEU A 250 12.74 5.76 12.09
CA LEU A 250 12.35 4.34 12.06
C LEU A 250 12.67 3.60 13.35
N ASN A 251 13.74 3.97 14.06
CA ASN A 251 14.04 3.40 15.37
C ASN A 251 13.04 3.89 16.42
N GLU A 252 12.61 5.15 16.37
CA GLU A 252 11.55 5.69 17.24
C GLU A 252 10.23 4.94 17.05
N THR A 253 9.79 4.79 15.79
CA THR A 253 8.56 4.05 15.48
C THR A 253 8.69 2.56 15.77
N GLY A 254 9.87 1.98 15.52
CA GLY A 254 10.13 0.57 15.77
C GLY A 254 10.08 0.22 17.25
N ALA A 255 10.66 1.06 18.12
CA ALA A 255 10.55 0.90 19.56
C ALA A 255 9.08 0.94 20.03
N ALA A 256 8.27 1.83 19.47
CA ALA A 256 6.84 1.90 19.76
C ALA A 256 6.08 0.65 19.30
N LEU A 257 6.37 0.14 18.10
CA LEU A 257 5.76 -1.09 17.57
C LEU A 257 6.12 -2.33 18.41
N ILE A 258 7.38 -2.44 18.85
CA ILE A 258 7.83 -3.54 19.72
C ILE A 258 7.05 -3.53 21.03
N GLN A 259 6.90 -2.37 21.68
CA GLN A 259 6.14 -2.24 22.92
C GLN A 259 4.64 -2.51 22.72
N GLN A 260 4.07 -2.00 21.64
CA GLN A 260 2.63 -2.10 21.35
C GLN A 260 2.19 -3.52 20.98
N TYR A 261 3.01 -4.24 20.19
CA TYR A 261 2.61 -5.50 19.55
C TYR A 261 3.48 -6.70 19.91
N GLY A 262 4.55 -6.50 20.70
CA GLY A 262 5.44 -7.60 21.08
C GLY A 262 6.24 -8.18 19.92
N PHE A 263 6.54 -7.38 18.87
CA PHE A 263 7.44 -7.83 17.81
C PHE A 263 8.81 -8.17 18.39
N ASP A 264 9.43 -9.24 17.89
CA ASP A 264 10.81 -9.57 18.23
C ASP A 264 11.74 -8.39 17.82
N PRO A 265 12.55 -7.84 18.74
CA PRO A 265 13.38 -6.67 18.45
C PRO A 265 14.41 -6.90 17.35
N ALA A 266 15.02 -8.09 17.28
CA ALA A 266 16.05 -8.39 16.29
C ALA A 266 15.44 -8.50 14.89
N ASN A 267 14.31 -9.20 14.76
CA ASN A 267 13.55 -9.30 13.52
C ASN A 267 13.03 -7.94 13.06
N HIS A 268 12.58 -7.10 14.00
CA HIS A 268 12.10 -5.76 13.66
C HIS A 268 13.25 -4.85 13.19
N GLN A 269 14.44 -4.94 13.81
CA GLN A 269 15.61 -4.20 13.35
C GLN A 269 16.05 -4.63 11.95
N GLN A 270 16.04 -5.94 11.66
CA GLN A 270 16.30 -6.46 10.32
C GLN A 270 15.28 -5.94 9.30
N TYR A 271 14.00 -5.83 9.70
CA TYR A 271 12.97 -5.23 8.86
C TYR A 271 13.28 -3.76 8.56
N ILE A 272 13.62 -2.95 9.57
CA ILE A 272 14.05 -1.54 9.37
C ILE A 272 15.24 -1.45 8.41
N ASP A 273 16.28 -2.25 8.62
CA ASP A 273 17.48 -2.23 7.78
C ASP A 273 17.13 -2.61 6.32
N LYS A 274 16.22 -3.57 6.12
CA LYS A 274 15.68 -3.94 4.81
C LYS A 274 14.92 -2.78 4.17
N ILE A 275 14.10 -2.05 4.93
CA ILE A 275 13.37 -0.87 4.43
C ILE A 275 14.34 0.24 4.00
N LEU A 276 15.37 0.51 4.80
CA LEU A 276 16.39 1.50 4.46
C LEU A 276 17.16 1.12 3.18
N GLN A 277 17.43 -0.17 2.96
CA GLN A 277 18.01 -0.65 1.72
C GLN A 277 17.08 -0.48 0.51
N ARG A 278 15.77 -0.72 0.68
CA ARG A 278 14.77 -0.50 -0.37
C ARG A 278 14.77 0.95 -0.86
N PHE A 279 14.87 1.92 0.05
CA PHE A 279 14.92 3.34 -0.34
C PHE A 279 16.21 3.75 -1.04
N ARG A 280 17.30 3.00 -0.84
CA ARG A 280 18.61 3.22 -1.49
C ARG A 280 18.78 2.46 -2.80
N ASN A 281 17.78 1.69 -3.21
CA ASN A 281 17.85 0.87 -4.42
C ASN A 281 18.03 1.77 -5.67
N PRO A 282 19.19 1.74 -6.35
CA PRO A 282 19.47 2.63 -7.47
C PRO A 282 18.70 2.26 -8.76
N TYR A 283 18.10 1.07 -8.81
CA TYR A 283 17.32 0.57 -9.95
C TYR A 283 15.84 1.00 -9.87
N LEU A 284 15.45 1.64 -8.78
CA LEU A 284 14.15 2.28 -8.63
C LEU A 284 14.41 3.78 -8.59
N THR A 285 13.57 4.55 -9.26
CA THR A 285 13.61 6.02 -9.18
C THR A 285 12.26 6.51 -8.73
N ASP A 286 12.25 7.28 -7.66
CA ASP A 286 11.05 7.88 -7.12
C ASP A 286 11.31 9.34 -6.76
N GLU A 287 10.50 10.26 -7.26
CA GLU A 287 10.71 11.69 -7.04
C GLU A 287 10.27 12.09 -5.62
N VAL A 288 11.07 12.91 -4.95
CA VAL A 288 10.73 13.39 -3.59
C VAL A 288 9.42 14.15 -3.58
N VAL A 289 9.09 14.88 -4.66
CA VAL A 289 7.82 15.61 -4.78
C VAL A 289 6.65 14.66 -4.95
N ARG A 290 6.81 13.56 -5.70
CA ARG A 290 5.77 12.53 -5.85
C ARG A 290 5.52 11.83 -4.52
N VAL A 291 6.58 11.43 -3.83
CA VAL A 291 6.49 10.77 -2.53
C VAL A 291 6.01 11.72 -1.46
N GLY A 292 6.32 13.02 -1.54
CA GLY A 292 5.95 14.08 -0.61
C GLY A 292 4.50 14.57 -0.70
N ARG A 293 3.82 14.32 -1.83
CA ARG A 293 2.42 14.76 -2.08
C ARG A 293 1.40 14.44 -0.99
N SER A 294 0.37 15.26 -0.87
CA SER A 294 -0.68 15.20 0.15
C SER A 294 -0.16 15.30 1.59
N PRO A 295 0.58 16.38 1.94
CA PRO A 295 1.12 16.58 3.29
C PRO A 295 0.05 16.73 4.39
N ILE A 296 -1.14 17.28 4.12
CA ILE A 296 -2.20 17.39 5.13
C ILE A 296 -2.65 16.01 5.57
N ARG A 297 -2.91 15.11 4.61
CA ARG A 297 -3.27 13.72 4.94
C ARG A 297 -2.18 13.04 5.77
N LYS A 298 -0.91 13.22 5.42
CA LYS A 298 0.23 12.57 6.10
C LYS A 298 0.56 13.16 7.47
N LEU A 299 0.23 14.43 7.69
CA LEU A 299 0.30 15.10 8.98
C LEU A 299 -0.94 14.85 9.84
N SER A 300 -1.98 14.18 9.33
CA SER A 300 -3.19 13.91 10.11
C SER A 300 -2.91 13.01 11.33
N PRO A 301 -3.72 13.12 12.40
CA PRO A 301 -3.48 12.43 13.67
C PRO A 301 -3.29 10.90 13.56
N ASP A 302 -3.96 10.27 12.59
CA ASP A 302 -4.02 8.81 12.45
C ASP A 302 -3.08 8.23 11.38
N ASP A 303 -2.31 9.09 10.67
CA ASP A 303 -1.40 8.68 9.59
C ASP A 303 0.07 8.55 10.09
N ARG A 304 0.99 8.41 9.14
CA ARG A 304 2.36 7.90 9.30
C ARG A 304 3.35 8.77 10.09
N LEU A 305 2.98 9.98 10.50
CA LEU A 305 3.90 10.85 11.25
C LEU A 305 3.40 11.07 12.68
N VAL A 306 2.18 11.60 12.85
CA VAL A 306 1.65 11.96 14.17
C VAL A 306 1.32 10.73 14.99
N ARG A 307 0.60 9.76 14.42
CA ARG A 307 0.16 8.57 15.14
C ARG A 307 1.33 7.79 15.77
N PRO A 308 2.39 7.40 15.03
CA PRO A 308 3.50 6.69 15.65
C PRO A 308 4.22 7.54 16.70
N ALA A 309 4.32 8.86 16.49
CA ALA A 309 4.98 9.74 17.46
C ALA A 309 4.20 9.87 18.77
N VAL A 310 2.86 9.89 18.71
CA VAL A 310 1.99 9.88 19.89
C VAL A 310 2.08 8.54 20.64
N ILE A 311 2.05 7.42 19.92
CA ILE A 311 2.19 6.08 20.52
C ILE A 311 3.56 5.90 21.18
N ALA A 312 4.64 6.31 20.50
CA ALA A 312 5.99 6.28 21.07
C ALA A 312 6.05 7.06 22.39
N ARG A 313 5.52 8.29 22.42
CA ARG A 313 5.50 9.11 23.64
C ARG A 313 4.63 8.54 24.74
N SER A 314 3.53 7.83 24.44
CA SER A 314 2.76 7.14 25.47
C SER A 314 3.54 6.02 26.17
N PHE A 315 4.59 5.50 25.53
CA PHE A 315 5.55 4.56 26.12
C PHE A 315 6.81 5.25 26.69
N GLY A 316 6.83 6.57 26.77
CA GLY A 316 7.99 7.33 27.26
C GLY A 316 9.19 7.35 26.30
N ILE A 317 8.96 7.06 25.01
CA ILE A 317 9.99 7.14 23.97
C ILE A 317 9.99 8.56 23.40
N ASP A 318 11.15 9.21 23.44
CA ASP A 318 11.36 10.51 22.81
C ASP A 318 11.30 10.40 21.27
N THR A 319 10.79 11.44 20.63
CA THR A 319 10.56 11.43 19.17
C THR A 319 11.14 12.64 18.41
N PRO A 320 12.43 12.99 18.61
CA PRO A 320 13.04 14.13 17.91
C PRO A 320 13.07 13.98 16.38
N HIS A 321 13.28 12.79 15.84
CA HIS A 321 13.36 12.56 14.40
C HIS A 321 11.98 12.65 13.73
N LEU A 322 10.94 12.08 14.35
CA LEU A 322 9.57 12.28 13.88
C LEU A 322 9.13 13.74 13.99
N ALA A 323 9.53 14.45 15.06
CA ALA A 323 9.27 15.88 15.19
C ALA A 323 9.91 16.69 14.06
N LYS A 324 11.17 16.41 13.72
CA LYS A 324 11.86 17.00 12.56
C LYS A 324 11.18 16.64 11.24
N ALA A 325 10.72 15.40 11.06
CA ALA A 325 10.02 14.99 9.85
C ALA A 325 8.68 15.73 9.67
N MET A 326 7.93 15.93 10.75
CA MET A 326 6.70 16.75 10.73
C MET A 326 7.01 18.22 10.42
N ALA A 327 8.07 18.77 11.02
CA ALA A 327 8.52 20.12 10.72
C ALA A 327 8.96 20.28 9.24
N ALA A 328 9.65 19.27 8.69
CA ALA A 328 10.02 19.25 7.28
C ALA A 328 8.79 19.15 6.37
N ALA A 329 7.77 18.37 6.75
CA ALA A 329 6.50 18.30 6.04
C ALA A 329 5.77 19.66 6.02
N LEU A 330 5.82 20.43 7.11
CA LEU A 330 5.25 21.79 7.16
C LEU A 330 5.99 22.77 6.24
N ARG A 331 7.30 22.56 6.03
CA ARG A 331 8.13 23.36 5.10
C ARG A 331 8.04 22.89 3.64
N PHE A 332 7.30 21.82 3.35
CA PHE A 332 7.10 21.34 1.98
C PHE A 332 6.22 22.32 1.21
N ASP A 333 6.83 23.06 0.28
CA ASP A 333 6.23 24.20 -0.45
C ASP A 333 6.02 23.93 -1.94
N TYR A 334 5.87 22.66 -2.33
CA TYR A 334 5.71 22.27 -3.74
C TYR A 334 4.43 22.86 -4.33
N ALA A 335 4.57 23.81 -5.25
CA ALA A 335 3.47 24.65 -5.74
C ALA A 335 2.36 23.89 -6.51
N GLU A 336 2.66 22.72 -7.07
CA GLU A 336 1.66 21.92 -7.79
C GLU A 336 0.86 20.97 -6.87
N ASP A 337 1.17 20.93 -5.57
CA ASP A 337 0.38 20.20 -4.58
C ASP A 337 -0.56 21.17 -3.82
N PRO A 338 -1.89 21.08 -4.02
CA PRO A 338 -2.85 21.95 -3.33
C PRO A 338 -2.78 21.86 -1.80
N GLU A 339 -2.48 20.68 -1.22
CA GLU A 339 -2.36 20.52 0.23
C GLU A 339 -1.09 21.21 0.75
N ALA A 340 0.00 21.20 -0.01
CA ALA A 340 1.23 21.92 0.33
C ALA A 340 0.99 23.43 0.31
N VAL A 341 0.35 23.96 -0.74
CA VAL A 341 -0.03 25.38 -0.85
C VAL A 341 -0.91 25.80 0.33
N GLN A 342 -1.88 24.97 0.71
CA GLN A 342 -2.77 25.26 1.84
C GLN A 342 -2.01 25.31 3.18
N ILE A 343 -1.02 24.44 3.39
CA ILE A 343 -0.15 24.52 4.57
C ILE A 343 0.64 25.83 4.57
N GLN A 344 1.23 26.24 3.43
CA GLN A 344 1.98 27.50 3.35
C GLN A 344 1.10 28.73 3.64
N GLN A 345 -0.13 28.76 3.13
CA GLN A 345 -1.10 29.82 3.44
C GLN A 345 -1.42 29.85 4.95
N SER A 346 -1.69 28.68 5.55
CA SER A 346 -1.91 28.56 6.98
C SER A 346 -0.73 29.13 7.77
N LEU A 347 0.51 28.74 7.43
CA LEU A 347 1.71 29.25 8.11
C LEU A 347 1.83 30.78 8.06
N GLN A 348 1.46 31.40 6.94
CA GLN A 348 1.48 32.86 6.77
C GLN A 348 0.37 33.55 7.57
N GLU A 349 -0.84 32.99 7.60
CA GLU A 349 -2.02 33.61 8.21
C GLU A 349 -2.06 33.48 9.73
N ARG A 350 -1.72 32.30 10.27
CA ARG A 350 -1.92 31.96 11.69
C ARG A 350 -0.64 31.55 12.43
N GLY A 351 0.49 31.42 11.72
CA GLY A 351 1.77 31.04 12.31
C GLY A 351 1.91 29.54 12.61
N ALA A 352 3.15 29.11 12.86
CA ALA A 352 3.53 27.70 12.94
C ALA A 352 2.76 26.91 14.01
N SER A 353 2.64 27.44 15.23
CA SER A 353 1.95 26.75 16.32
C SER A 353 0.48 26.44 15.99
N ALA A 354 -0.28 27.42 15.50
CA ALA A 354 -1.67 27.21 15.14
C ALA A 354 -1.82 26.27 13.92
N THR A 355 -0.89 26.33 12.97
CA THR A 355 -0.86 25.40 11.83
C THR A 355 -0.57 23.96 12.27
N ILE A 356 0.38 23.75 13.19
CA ILE A 356 0.66 22.43 13.78
C ILE A 356 -0.62 21.85 14.37
N PHE A 357 -1.29 22.59 15.26
CA PHE A 357 -2.53 22.11 15.88
C PHE A 357 -3.60 21.77 14.84
N ASN A 358 -3.80 22.64 13.84
CA ASN A 358 -4.83 22.48 12.83
C ASN A 358 -4.69 21.19 12.02
N TYR A 359 -3.47 20.78 11.67
CA TYR A 359 -3.25 19.61 10.81
C TYR A 359 -2.87 18.34 11.56
N THR A 360 -2.26 18.46 12.74
CA THR A 360 -1.82 17.31 13.54
C THR A 360 -2.76 16.97 14.70
N GLY A 361 -3.66 17.88 15.08
CA GLY A 361 -4.50 17.76 16.28
C GLY A 361 -3.73 17.93 17.60
N LEU A 362 -2.41 18.19 17.57
CA LEU A 362 -1.59 18.34 18.76
C LEU A 362 -1.79 19.74 19.37
N ALA A 363 -2.44 19.81 20.52
CA ALA A 363 -2.69 21.07 21.23
C ALA A 363 -1.38 21.74 21.69
N GLY A 364 -1.36 23.08 21.75
CA GLY A 364 -0.25 23.84 22.32
C GLY A 364 0.06 23.41 23.76
N GLY A 365 1.34 23.33 24.12
CA GLY A 365 1.80 22.78 25.40
C GLY A 365 1.87 21.25 25.43
N HIS A 366 1.36 20.53 24.42
CA HIS A 366 1.66 19.10 24.28
C HIS A 366 3.16 18.94 23.95
N PRO A 367 3.92 18.08 24.64
CA PRO A 367 5.37 17.96 24.42
C PRO A 367 5.79 17.70 22.96
N LEU A 368 4.95 16.99 22.18
CA LEU A 368 5.22 16.76 20.76
C LEU A 368 4.96 18.00 19.90
N HIS A 369 3.96 18.82 20.26
CA HIS A 369 3.72 20.10 19.59
C HIS A 369 4.96 20.98 19.72
N GLU A 370 5.47 21.13 20.94
CA GLU A 370 6.65 21.96 21.23
C GLU A 370 7.90 21.45 20.49
N ALA A 371 8.08 20.14 20.41
CA ALA A 371 9.19 19.54 19.67
C ALA A 371 9.08 19.82 18.15
N VAL A 372 7.89 19.75 17.57
CA VAL A 372 7.66 20.06 16.15
C VAL A 372 7.88 21.55 15.89
N LEU A 373 7.35 22.42 16.76
CA LEU A 373 7.52 23.87 16.64
C LEU A 373 9.00 24.26 16.72
N SER A 374 9.72 23.74 17.71
CA SER A 374 11.15 23.99 17.86
C SER A 374 11.95 23.49 16.66
N ALA A 375 11.64 22.29 16.14
CA ALA A 375 12.27 21.79 14.92
C ALA A 375 11.95 22.65 13.69
N TYR A 376 10.71 23.14 13.56
CA TYR A 376 10.30 24.02 12.46
C TYR A 376 11.04 25.36 12.46
N GLU A 377 11.30 25.92 13.63
CA GLU A 377 12.05 27.18 13.79
C GLU A 377 13.53 27.01 13.43
N GLN A 378 14.11 25.85 13.73
CA GLN A 378 15.52 25.53 13.44
C GLN A 378 15.76 25.12 11.98
N LEU A 379 14.76 24.55 11.30
CA LEU A 379 14.87 24.18 9.89
C LEU A 379 14.84 25.43 9.01
N HIS A 380 16.00 25.75 8.43
CA HIS A 380 16.15 26.71 7.35
C HIS A 380 16.48 26.00 6.03
N ARG A 381 15.96 26.51 4.91
CA ARG A 381 16.36 26.04 3.59
C ARG A 381 17.81 26.47 3.35
N LEU A 382 18.66 25.59 2.84
CA LEU A 382 19.87 26.05 2.17
C LEU A 382 19.40 26.70 0.87
N HIS A 383 19.60 28.01 0.77
CA HIS A 383 19.21 28.82 -0.38
C HIS A 383 20.06 28.52 -1.61
#